data_AF-V9IGD2-F1
#
_entry.id   AF-V9IGD2-F1
#
_cell.length_a   1.000
_cell.length_b   1.000
_cell.length_c   1.000
_cell.angle_alpha   90.00
_cell.angle_beta   90.00
_cell.angle_gamma   90.00
#
_symmetry.space_group_name_H-M   'P 1'
#
loop_
_entity.id
_entity.type
_entity.pdbx_description
1 polymer ?
#
loop_
_entity_poly.entity_id
_entity_poly.type
_entity_poly.pdbx_seq_one_letter_code
_entity_poly.pdbx_strand_id
1 'polypeptide(L)'
;MGTCSYVLTGTDQAMKETFGSTCHGAGRALSRAKSRRNLDYTDVLEKLERQGISIRVASPKLVMEEAPESYKNVTDVVNTCHAAGISRKCIKLRPIAVIKG
;
A
#
# COMPACT_ATOMS: atom_id res chain seq x y z
N MET A 1 -1.17 -3.99 3.12
CA MET A 1 -1.40 -4.12 4.58
C MET A 1 -0.11 -3.73 5.28
N GLY A 2 -0.13 -3.01 6.40
CA GLY A 2 1.09 -2.68 7.17
C GLY A 2 1.97 -1.55 6.64
N THR A 3 1.67 -0.99 5.48
CA THR A 3 2.40 0.15 4.89
C THR A 3 1.66 1.46 5.13
N CYS A 4 2.36 2.59 4.95
CA CYS A 4 1.72 3.91 5.02
C CYS A 4 0.65 4.10 3.93
N SER A 5 -0.25 5.06 4.16
CA SER A 5 -1.20 5.56 3.16
C SER A 5 -0.99 7.05 2.95
N TYR A 6 -1.52 7.60 1.86
CA TYR A 6 -1.41 9.02 1.54
C TYR A 6 -2.78 9.61 1.20
N VAL A 7 -3.01 10.83 1.66
CA VAL A 7 -4.02 11.73 1.13
C VAL A 7 -3.31 12.71 0.21
N LEU A 8 -3.82 12.84 -1.01
CA LEU A 8 -3.29 13.72 -2.04
C LEU A 8 -4.35 14.75 -2.43
N THR A 9 -3.91 15.85 -3.03
CA THR A 9 -4.78 16.85 -3.64
C THR A 9 -4.60 16.82 -5.16
N GLY A 10 -5.71 17.01 -5.87
CA GLY A 10 -5.72 17.16 -7.34
C GLY A 10 -5.00 18.43 -7.78
N THR A 11 -4.66 18.50 -9.06
CA THR A 11 -3.92 19.63 -9.65
C THR A 11 -4.43 19.96 -11.04
N ASP A 12 -4.24 21.19 -11.48
CA ASP A 12 -4.54 21.60 -12.86
C ASP A 12 -3.67 20.85 -13.88
N GLN A 13 -2.45 20.44 -13.50
CA GLN A 13 -1.58 19.62 -14.35
C GLN A 13 -2.23 18.27 -14.68
N ALA A 14 -2.85 17.63 -13.68
CA ALA A 14 -3.57 16.38 -13.89
C ALA A 14 -4.72 16.54 -14.89
N MET A 15 -5.46 17.66 -14.85
CA MET A 15 -6.53 17.93 -15.82
C MET A 15 -5.99 18.01 -17.25
N LYS A 16 -4.79 18.56 -17.44
CA LYS A 16 -4.15 18.73 -18.75
C LYS A 16 -3.52 17.44 -19.28
N GLU A 17 -2.88 16.65 -18.41
CA GLU A 17 -2.04 15.52 -18.85
C GLU A 17 -2.68 14.14 -18.68
N THR A 18 -3.59 14.00 -17.71
CA THR A 18 -4.11 12.69 -17.29
C THR A 18 -5.63 12.68 -17.14
N PHE A 19 -6.33 13.62 -17.78
CA PHE A 19 -7.79 13.77 -17.67
C PHE A 19 -8.28 13.84 -16.22
N GLY A 20 -7.53 14.51 -15.35
CA GLY A 20 -7.85 14.66 -13.93
C GLY A 20 -7.59 13.41 -13.08
N SER A 21 -6.71 12.50 -13.53
CA SER A 21 -6.46 11.22 -12.85
C SER A 21 -5.06 11.13 -12.22
N THR A 22 -4.91 10.27 -11.22
CA THR A 22 -3.64 9.94 -10.55
C THR A 22 -3.61 8.48 -10.08
N CYS A 23 -2.54 8.05 -9.40
CA CYS A 23 -2.41 6.70 -8.87
C CYS A 23 -3.44 6.40 -7.77
N HIS A 24 -3.88 5.13 -7.67
CA HIS A 24 -4.81 4.67 -6.63
C HIS A 24 -4.10 4.03 -5.42
N GLY A 25 -2.80 3.71 -5.53
CA GLY A 25 -2.04 3.02 -4.50
C GLY A 25 -0.78 2.35 -5.05
N ALA A 26 -0.18 1.46 -4.26
CA ALA A 26 1.09 0.81 -4.61
C ALA A 26 1.03 -0.05 -5.89
N GLY A 27 -0.08 -0.76 -6.12
CA GLY A 27 -0.13 -1.87 -7.06
C GLY A 27 0.71 -3.08 -6.59
N ARG A 28 0.36 -4.27 -7.08
CA ARG A 28 1.07 -5.51 -6.71
C ARG A 28 2.42 -5.59 -7.41
N ALA A 29 3.43 -6.05 -6.68
CA ALA A 29 4.73 -6.45 -7.22
C ALA A 29 4.79 -7.97 -7.45
N LEU A 30 4.06 -8.74 -6.63
CA LEU A 30 3.98 -10.20 -6.71
C LEU A 30 2.54 -10.66 -6.98
N SER A 31 2.39 -11.71 -7.80
CA SER A 31 1.11 -12.40 -7.91
C SER A 31 0.73 -13.03 -6.57
N ARG A 32 -0.57 -13.19 -6.29
CA ARG A 32 -1.04 -13.82 -5.05
C ARG A 32 -0.45 -15.21 -4.85
N ALA A 33 -0.30 -15.98 -5.93
CA ALA A 33 0.30 -17.32 -5.88
C ALA A 33 1.81 -17.28 -5.60
N LYS A 34 2.52 -16.24 -6.04
CA LYS A 34 3.94 -16.05 -5.70
C LYS A 34 4.07 -15.62 -4.23
N SER A 35 3.22 -14.72 -3.74
CA SER A 35 3.19 -14.32 -2.33
C SER A 35 3.00 -15.50 -1.39
N ARG A 36 2.01 -16.37 -1.63
CA ARG A 36 1.75 -17.57 -0.82
C ARG A 36 2.87 -18.60 -0.81
N ARG A 37 3.71 -18.62 -1.85
CA ARG A 37 4.85 -19.56 -1.94
C ARG A 37 6.09 -19.03 -1.24
N ASN A 38 6.21 -17.70 -1.12
CA ASN A 38 7.44 -17.04 -0.71
C ASN A 38 7.36 -16.40 0.67
N LEU A 39 6.17 -16.20 1.21
CA LEU A 39 5.93 -15.50 2.47
C LEU A 39 5.22 -16.43 3.43
N ASP A 40 5.73 -16.50 4.66
CA ASP A 40 5.04 -17.16 5.75
C ASP A 40 4.09 -16.18 6.45
N TYR A 41 2.91 -16.65 6.86
CA TYR A 41 1.94 -15.80 7.53
C TYR A 41 2.39 -15.43 8.96
N THR A 42 3.10 -16.30 9.69
CA THR A 42 3.57 -16.00 11.05
C THR A 42 4.59 -14.88 11.02
N ASP A 43 5.55 -14.95 10.11
CA ASP A 43 6.58 -13.91 9.93
C ASP A 43 5.96 -12.54 9.63
N VAL A 44 4.91 -12.52 8.79
CA VAL A 44 4.19 -11.29 8.45
C VAL A 44 3.46 -10.75 9.69
N LEU A 45 2.79 -11.59 10.48
CA LEU A 45 2.10 -11.18 11.70
C LEU A 45 3.08 -10.62 12.73
N GLU A 46 4.19 -11.32 12.99
CA GLU A 46 5.25 -10.88 13.92
C GLU A 46 5.89 -9.56 13.47
N LYS A 47 6.05 -9.36 12.16
CA LYS A 47 6.57 -8.09 11.62
C LYS A 47 5.59 -6.94 11.87
N LEU A 48 4.30 -7.16 11.67
CA LEU A 48 3.27 -6.15 11.93
C LEU A 48 3.18 -5.82 13.43
N GLU A 49 3.25 -6.84 14.29
CA GLU A 49 3.26 -6.67 15.74
C GLU A 49 4.48 -5.87 16.21
N ARG A 50 5.69 -6.20 15.74
CA ARG A 50 6.91 -5.41 16.01
C ARG A 50 6.82 -3.97 15.52
N GLN A 51 6.02 -3.71 14.50
CA GLN A 51 5.74 -2.37 14.01
C GLN A 51 4.64 -1.67 14.82
N GLY A 52 4.06 -2.29 15.85
CA GLY A 52 2.96 -1.75 16.65
C GLY A 52 1.66 -1.65 15.86
N ILE A 53 1.40 -2.62 14.97
CA ILE A 53 0.20 -2.69 14.13
C ILE A 53 -0.61 -3.91 14.55
N SER A 54 -1.74 -3.70 15.19
CA SER A 54 -2.67 -4.77 15.53
C SER A 54 -3.39 -5.28 14.28
N ILE A 55 -3.64 -6.58 14.19
CA ILE A 55 -4.26 -7.16 13.00
C ILE A 55 -5.31 -8.22 13.36
N ARG A 56 -6.43 -8.19 12.63
CA ARG A 56 -7.44 -9.24 12.63
C ARG A 56 -7.75 -9.66 11.20
N VAL A 57 -7.59 -10.95 10.92
CA VAL A 57 -7.75 -11.53 9.58
C VAL A 57 -8.70 -12.71 9.58
N ALA A 58 -9.41 -12.93 8.48
CA ALA A 58 -10.28 -14.09 8.30
C ALA A 58 -9.51 -15.39 8.04
N SER A 59 -8.32 -15.33 7.44
CA SER A 59 -7.50 -16.53 7.20
C SER A 59 -6.00 -16.23 7.06
N PRO A 60 -5.11 -17.20 7.37
CA PRO A 60 -3.68 -17.12 7.09
C PRO A 60 -3.36 -16.88 5.61
N LYS A 61 -4.17 -17.46 4.72
CA LYS A 61 -4.04 -17.28 3.27
C LYS A 61 -4.03 -15.79 2.87
N LEU A 62 -4.94 -15.01 3.43
CA LEU A 62 -5.06 -13.58 3.14
C LEU A 62 -3.86 -12.79 3.65
N VAL A 63 -3.28 -13.18 4.79
CA VAL A 63 -2.08 -12.52 5.34
C VAL A 63 -0.94 -12.56 4.34
N MET A 64 -0.64 -13.76 3.81
CA MET A 64 0.44 -13.94 2.82
C MET A 64 0.14 -13.17 1.53
N GLU A 65 -1.10 -13.23 1.04
CA GLU A 65 -1.48 -12.54 -0.20
C GLU A 65 -1.40 -11.02 -0.08
N GLU A 66 -1.67 -10.46 1.09
CA GLU A 66 -1.80 -9.02 1.33
C GLU A 66 -0.61 -8.40 2.07
N ALA A 67 0.42 -9.19 2.38
CA ALA A 67 1.65 -8.78 3.03
C ALA A 67 2.29 -7.57 2.33
N PRO A 68 2.94 -6.64 3.08
CA PRO A 68 3.62 -5.48 2.53
C PRO A 68 4.48 -5.78 1.30
N GLU A 69 5.23 -6.88 1.34
CA GLU A 69 6.19 -7.35 0.34
C GLU A 69 5.53 -7.77 -0.98
N SER A 70 4.22 -8.01 -0.96
CA SER A 70 3.45 -8.34 -2.16
C SER A 70 3.18 -7.12 -3.04
N TYR A 71 3.41 -5.91 -2.53
CA TYR A 71 3.12 -4.64 -3.20
C TYR A 71 4.39 -3.87 -3.51
N LYS A 72 4.30 -2.94 -4.46
CA LYS A 72 5.37 -1.96 -4.66
C LYS A 72 5.46 -1.03 -3.45
N ASN A 73 6.54 -0.27 -3.36
CA ASN A 73 6.63 0.81 -2.38
C ASN A 73 5.68 1.95 -2.77
N VAL A 74 4.62 2.16 -1.97
CA VAL A 74 3.64 3.21 -2.19
C VAL A 74 4.24 4.62 -2.15
N THR A 75 5.31 4.82 -1.37
CA THR A 75 5.99 6.12 -1.30
C THR A 75 6.63 6.47 -2.64
N ASP A 76 7.21 5.49 -3.34
CA ASP A 76 7.82 5.71 -4.64
C ASP A 76 6.76 6.03 -5.69
N VAL A 77 5.62 5.32 -5.69
CA VAL A 77 4.49 5.61 -6.58
C VAL A 77 3.97 7.04 -6.37
N VAL A 78 3.75 7.43 -5.11
CA VAL A 78 3.28 8.78 -4.77
C VAL A 78 4.33 9.85 -5.09
N ASN A 79 5.62 9.57 -4.88
CA ASN A 79 6.71 10.47 -5.24
C ASN A 79 6.72 10.74 -6.75
N THR A 80 6.51 9.72 -7.58
CA THR A 80 6.44 9.86 -9.03
C THR A 80 5.28 10.76 -9.45
N CYS A 81 4.06 10.50 -8.95
CA CYS A 81 2.89 11.33 -9.27
C CYS A 81 3.01 12.76 -8.72
N HIS A 82 3.74 12.95 -7.61
CA HIS A 82 4.04 14.27 -7.07
C HIS A 82 5.05 15.04 -7.91
N ALA A 83 6.14 14.38 -8.30
CA ALA A 83 7.18 14.96 -9.14
C ALA A 83 6.65 15.31 -10.55
N ALA A 84 5.77 14.48 -11.12
CA ALA A 84 5.06 14.78 -12.36
C ALA A 84 4.04 15.93 -12.21
N GLY A 85 3.77 16.39 -10.99
CA GLY A 85 2.82 17.48 -10.75
C GLY A 85 1.36 17.08 -10.84
N ILE A 86 1.02 15.84 -11.21
CA ILE A 86 -0.38 15.36 -11.37
C ILE A 86 -1.10 15.11 -10.02
N SER A 87 -0.40 15.16 -8.90
CA SER A 87 -1.01 15.20 -7.57
C SER A 87 -0.07 15.84 -6.55
N ARG A 88 -0.60 16.43 -5.47
CA ARG A 88 0.23 16.99 -4.39
C ARG A 88 0.03 16.24 -3.09
N LYS A 89 1.13 15.88 -2.41
CA LYS A 89 1.08 15.23 -1.09
C LYS A 89 0.44 16.18 -0.07
N CYS A 90 -0.53 15.68 0.69
CA CYS A 90 -1.17 16.42 1.76
C CYS A 90 -0.85 15.78 3.11
N ILE A 91 -1.28 14.53 3.33
CA ILE A 91 -1.10 13.82 4.60
C ILE A 91 -0.51 12.44 4.33
N LYS A 92 0.43 12.03 5.19
CA LYS A 92 0.92 10.65 5.27
C LYS A 92 0.36 10.00 6.53
N LEU A 93 -0.24 8.83 6.36
CA LEU A 93 -0.87 8.06 7.43
C LEU A 93 -0.04 6.80 7.70
N ARG A 94 0.03 6.40 8.97
CA ARG A 94 0.58 5.11 9.41
C ARG A 94 -0.56 4.27 9.99
N PRO A 95 -0.69 3.00 9.60
CA PRO A 95 -1.68 2.12 10.20
C PRO A 95 -1.29 1.80 11.65
N ILE A 96 -2.30 1.72 12.53
CA ILE A 96 -2.18 1.19 13.89
C ILE A 96 -2.99 -0.10 14.07
N ALA A 97 -3.99 -0.31 13.22
CA ALA A 97 -4.80 -1.51 13.19
C ALA A 97 -5.20 -1.86 11.75
N VAL A 98 -5.33 -3.16 11.45
CA VAL A 98 -5.88 -3.67 10.18
C VAL A 98 -6.90 -4.76 10.46
N ILE A 99 -8.10 -4.61 9.90
CA ILE A 99 -9.14 -5.64 9.89
C ILE A 99 -9.35 -6.05 8.44
N LYS A 100 -9.16 -7.33 8.11
CA LYS A 100 -9.24 -7.82 6.73
C LYS A 100 -10.03 -9.13 6.64
N GLY A 101 -11.07 -9.12 5.80
CA GLY A 101 -11.87 -10.29 5.42
C GLY A 101 -11.34 -11.00 4.19
#